data_AF-A0A967ELG1-F1
#
_entry.id   AF-A0A967ELG1-F1
#
_cell.length_a   1.000
_cell.length_b   1.000
_cell.length_c   1.000
_cell.angle_alpha   90.00
_cell.angle_beta   90.00
_cell.angle_gamma   90.00
#
_symmetry.space_group_name_H-M   'P 1'
#
loop_
_entity.id
_entity.type
_entity.pdbx_description
1 polymer ?
#
loop_
_entity_poly.entity_id
_entity_poly.type
_entity_poly.pdbx_seq_one_letter_code
_entity_poly.pdbx_strand_id
1 'polypeptide(L)'
;MADSEGASGRRRFLTWFLGTSAGALMAAIAYPVARFVSPPEVPEASTNQVEAGPTNDPELLEKGFKIVRFGADPVILVRVSETEYRAFAGTCTHLDCIVEFQKDKQRIWCNCPAAIDRYRAFVAEHFAPLSERVEVPF
;
A
#
# COMPACT_ATOMS: atom_id res chain seq x y z
N MET A 1 19.31 -41.94 -57.35
CA MET A 1 19.20 -40.62 -56.71
C MET A 1 17.74 -40.37 -56.34
N ALA A 2 17.30 -40.75 -55.15
CA ALA A 2 15.93 -40.46 -54.69
C ALA A 2 15.89 -40.51 -53.16
N ASP A 3 16.50 -39.53 -52.49
CA ASP A 3 16.26 -39.31 -51.06
C ASP A 3 16.72 -37.89 -50.65
N SER A 4 16.01 -36.85 -51.11
CA SER A 4 16.28 -35.46 -50.68
C SER A 4 15.06 -34.53 -50.66
N GLU A 5 13.87 -34.98 -51.03
CA GLU A 5 12.64 -34.17 -50.92
C GLU A 5 11.86 -34.41 -49.61
N GLY A 6 11.93 -35.61 -49.02
CA GLY A 6 11.28 -35.92 -47.75
C GLY A 6 12.03 -35.44 -46.50
N ALA A 7 13.35 -35.23 -46.61
CA ALA A 7 14.21 -34.84 -45.49
C ALA A 7 14.03 -33.36 -45.10
N SER A 8 13.76 -32.48 -46.08
CA SER A 8 13.56 -31.04 -45.86
C SER A 8 12.21 -30.74 -45.20
N GLY A 9 11.13 -31.42 -45.63
CA GLY A 9 9.78 -31.25 -45.07
C GLY A 9 9.65 -31.76 -43.63
N ARG A 10 10.19 -32.96 -43.34
CA ARG A 10 10.15 -33.55 -41.98
C ARG A 10 10.99 -32.75 -40.98
N ARG A 11 12.21 -32.36 -41.37
CA ARG A 11 13.07 -31.52 -40.52
C ARG A 11 12.43 -30.17 -40.25
N ARG A 12 11.85 -29.52 -41.29
CA ARG A 12 11.13 -28.26 -41.14
C ARG A 12 9.92 -28.37 -40.22
N PHE A 13 9.13 -29.44 -40.34
CA PHE A 13 8.00 -29.71 -39.46
C PHE A 13 8.44 -29.88 -38.00
N LEU A 14 9.46 -30.71 -37.75
CA LEU A 14 10.00 -30.92 -36.41
C LEU A 14 10.60 -29.64 -35.83
N THR A 15 11.40 -28.89 -36.59
CA THR A 15 11.97 -27.61 -36.13
C THR A 15 10.88 -26.59 -35.78
N TRP A 16 9.81 -26.52 -36.57
CA TRP A 16 8.67 -25.65 -36.27
C TRP A 16 7.91 -26.10 -35.01
N PHE A 17 7.64 -27.39 -34.85
CA PHE A 17 6.96 -27.93 -33.68
C PHE A 17 7.78 -27.76 -32.39
N LEU A 18 9.10 -28.01 -32.45
CA LEU A 18 10.00 -27.80 -31.32
C LEU A 18 10.14 -26.30 -30.99
N GLY A 19 10.24 -25.45 -32.01
CA GLY A 19 10.37 -24.00 -31.80
C GLY A 19 9.11 -23.39 -31.17
N THR A 20 7.93 -23.78 -31.64
CA THR A 20 6.65 -23.30 -31.09
C THR A 20 6.38 -23.85 -29.69
N SER A 21 6.66 -25.12 -29.43
CA SER A 21 6.49 -25.70 -28.09
C SER A 21 7.47 -25.12 -27.07
N ALA A 22 8.73 -24.92 -27.44
CA ALA A 22 9.71 -24.22 -26.61
C ALA A 22 9.30 -22.75 -26.37
N GLY A 23 8.82 -22.05 -27.40
CA GLY A 23 8.30 -20.68 -27.27
C GLY A 23 7.07 -20.60 -26.37
N ALA A 24 6.13 -21.54 -26.50
CA ALA A 24 4.94 -21.62 -25.64
C ALA A 24 5.30 -21.88 -24.18
N LEU A 25 6.28 -22.77 -23.93
CA LEU A 25 6.78 -23.04 -22.58
C LEU A 25 7.46 -21.80 -21.99
N MET A 26 8.29 -21.10 -22.77
CA MET A 26 8.91 -19.85 -22.35
C MET A 26 7.86 -18.77 -22.04
N ALA A 27 6.81 -18.64 -22.85
CA ALA A 27 5.72 -17.70 -22.60
C ALA A 27 4.92 -18.08 -21.35
N ALA A 28 4.66 -19.37 -21.12
CA ALA A 28 3.95 -19.87 -19.95
C ALA A 28 4.72 -19.60 -18.64
N ILE A 29 6.07 -19.54 -18.68
CA ILE A 29 6.90 -19.16 -17.54
C ILE A 29 7.04 -17.63 -17.43
N ALA A 30 7.20 -16.92 -18.54
CA ALA A 30 7.36 -15.48 -18.55
C ALA A 30 6.09 -14.75 -18.06
N TYR A 31 4.91 -15.29 -18.36
CA TYR A 31 3.63 -14.71 -17.94
C TYR A 31 3.50 -14.57 -16.41
N PRO A 32 3.63 -15.64 -15.58
CA PRO A 32 3.53 -15.50 -14.13
C PRO A 32 4.66 -14.63 -13.56
N VAL A 33 5.86 -14.64 -14.13
CA VAL A 33 6.96 -13.74 -13.68
C VAL A 33 6.58 -12.27 -13.91
N ALA A 34 6.08 -11.94 -15.10
CA ALA A 34 5.60 -10.59 -15.40
C ALA A 34 4.42 -10.18 -14.50
N ARG A 35 3.50 -11.12 -14.25
CA ARG A 35 2.35 -10.92 -13.35
C ARG A 35 2.75 -10.78 -11.88
N PHE A 36 3.87 -11.37 -11.47
CA PHE A 36 4.39 -11.30 -10.11
C PHE A 36 5.07 -9.95 -9.83
N VAL A 37 5.75 -9.37 -10.83
CA VAL A 37 6.37 -8.04 -10.71
C VAL A 37 5.33 -6.93 -10.65
N SER A 38 4.21 -7.10 -11.36
CA SER A 38 3.06 -6.19 -11.31
C SER A 38 1.84 -6.96 -10.83
N PRO A 39 1.76 -7.24 -9.51
CA PRO A 39 0.59 -7.89 -8.95
C PRO A 39 -0.63 -6.98 -9.19
N PRO A 40 -1.76 -7.52 -9.65
CA PRO A 40 -2.99 -6.75 -9.68
C PRO A 40 -3.36 -6.32 -8.25
N GLU A 41 -3.94 -5.14 -8.11
CA GLU A 41 -4.54 -4.68 -6.86
C GLU A 41 -5.59 -5.70 -6.42
N VAL A 42 -5.25 -6.51 -5.42
CA VAL A 42 -6.21 -7.38 -4.76
C VAL A 42 -6.95 -6.49 -3.77
N PRO A 43 -8.28 -6.30 -3.89
CA PRO A 43 -9.02 -5.55 -2.88
C PRO A 43 -8.84 -6.28 -1.55
N GLU A 44 -8.11 -5.66 -0.62
CA GLU A 44 -8.02 -6.18 0.74
C GLU A 44 -9.45 -6.29 1.30
N ALA A 45 -9.70 -7.34 2.08
CA ALA A 45 -11.00 -7.56 2.70
C ALA A 45 -11.43 -6.26 3.39
N SER A 46 -12.55 -5.69 2.93
CA SER A 46 -13.07 -4.40 3.35
C SER A 46 -13.32 -4.42 4.86
N THR A 47 -12.29 -4.09 5.64
CA THR A 47 -12.36 -4.02 7.08
C THR A 47 -12.96 -2.65 7.38
N ASN A 48 -14.23 -2.44 7.04
CA ASN A 48 -14.86 -1.11 7.03
C ASN A 48 -14.87 -0.43 8.40
N GLN A 49 -14.62 -1.18 9.47
CA GLN A 49 -14.56 -0.67 10.84
C GLN A 49 -13.46 -1.40 11.59
N VAL A 50 -12.60 -0.63 12.25
CA VAL A 50 -11.66 -1.12 13.25
C VAL A 50 -11.97 -0.43 14.56
N GLU A 51 -12.16 -1.23 15.61
CA GLU A 51 -12.36 -0.71 16.95
C GLU A 51 -11.06 -0.06 17.43
N ALA A 52 -11.08 1.26 17.58
CA ALA A 52 -9.95 2.07 18.00
C ALA A 52 -9.53 1.82 19.48
N GLY A 53 -10.30 1.03 20.22
CA GLY A 53 -10.16 0.81 21.66
C GLY A 53 -10.92 1.84 22.51
N PRO A 54 -10.88 1.69 23.85
CA PRO A 54 -11.56 2.57 24.78
C PRO A 54 -11.06 4.03 24.71
N THR A 55 -11.99 4.97 24.80
CA THR A 55 -11.70 6.42 24.90
C THR A 55 -10.86 6.78 26.14
N ASN A 56 -10.87 5.92 27.17
CA ASN A 56 -10.13 6.05 28.42
C ASN A 56 -8.77 5.33 28.43
N ASP A 57 -8.23 4.97 27.25
CA ASP A 57 -6.91 4.34 27.20
C ASP A 57 -5.84 5.28 27.80
N PRO A 58 -5.01 4.80 28.75
CA PRO A 58 -4.00 5.63 29.40
C PRO A 58 -2.99 6.18 28.39
N GLU A 59 -2.68 5.43 27.33
CA GLU A 59 -1.79 5.88 26.27
C GLU A 59 -2.35 7.07 25.48
N LEU A 60 -3.67 7.09 25.22
CA LEU A 60 -4.35 8.21 24.56
C LEU A 60 -4.37 9.47 25.43
N LEU A 61 -4.59 9.30 26.74
CA LEU A 61 -4.65 10.41 27.69
C LEU A 61 -3.27 11.03 27.92
N GLU A 62 -2.24 10.21 28.07
CA GLU A 62 -0.88 10.66 28.31
C GLU A 62 -0.26 11.28 27.04
N LYS A 63 -0.25 10.53 25.93
CA LYS A 63 0.41 10.95 24.68
C LYS A 63 -0.43 11.89 23.83
N GLY A 64 -1.76 11.86 23.98
CA GLY A 64 -2.70 12.65 23.17
C GLY A 64 -2.97 12.07 21.77
N PHE A 65 -2.38 10.92 21.44
CA PHE A 65 -2.62 10.23 20.17
C PHE A 65 -2.43 8.71 20.29
N LYS A 66 -3.02 7.96 19.36
CA LYS A 66 -2.87 6.50 19.22
C LYS A 66 -2.85 6.12 17.76
N ILE A 67 -2.02 5.16 17.39
CA ILE A 67 -1.96 4.64 16.03
C ILE A 67 -2.68 3.29 16.01
N VAL A 68 -3.66 3.16 15.13
CA VAL A 68 -4.47 1.97 14.93
C VAL A 68 -4.24 1.47 13.50
N ARG A 69 -4.17 0.16 13.31
CA ARG A 69 -4.02 -0.43 11.97
C ARG A 69 -5.38 -0.68 11.34
N PHE A 70 -5.60 -0.15 10.15
CA PHE A 70 -6.79 -0.37 9.34
C PHE A 70 -6.38 -1.18 8.10
N GLY A 71 -6.48 -2.51 8.20
CA GLY A 71 -5.90 -3.40 7.19
C GLY A 71 -4.38 -3.22 7.11
N ALA A 72 -3.86 -3.01 5.90
CA ALA A 72 -2.45 -2.67 5.66
C ALA A 72 -2.07 -1.22 6.07
N ASP A 73 -3.04 -0.30 6.14
CA ASP A 73 -2.77 1.13 6.31
C ASP A 73 -2.84 1.58 7.79
N PRO A 74 -1.81 2.27 8.31
CA PRO A 74 -1.86 2.82 9.65
C PRO A 74 -2.68 4.13 9.68
N VAL A 75 -3.52 4.28 10.69
CA VAL A 75 -4.35 5.46 10.96
C VAL A 75 -3.95 6.03 12.31
N ILE A 76 -3.78 7.35 12.39
CA ILE A 76 -3.49 8.06 13.64
C ILE A 76 -4.76 8.73 14.18
N LEU A 77 -5.08 8.46 15.42
CA LEU A 77 -6.14 9.09 16.19
C LEU A 77 -5.54 10.14 17.10
N VAL A 78 -6.04 11.36 17.01
CA VAL A 78 -5.58 12.51 17.78
C VAL A 78 -6.72 13.01 18.66
N ARG A 79 -6.42 13.23 19.94
CA ARG A 79 -7.33 13.84 20.91
C ARG A 79 -7.12 15.36 20.87
N VAL A 80 -8.07 16.09 20.29
CA VAL A 80 -8.00 17.57 20.19
C VAL A 80 -8.54 18.22 21.47
N SER A 81 -9.56 17.61 22.07
CA SER A 81 -10.12 18.04 23.36
C SER A 81 -10.61 16.83 24.16
N GLU A 82 -11.14 17.06 25.37
CA GLU A 82 -11.65 15.98 26.23
C GLU A 82 -12.77 15.16 25.56
N THR A 83 -13.51 15.77 24.63
CA THR A 83 -14.66 15.19 23.94
C THR A 83 -14.50 15.09 22.42
N GLU A 84 -13.44 15.68 21.86
CA GLU A 84 -13.21 15.72 20.41
C GLU A 84 -12.00 14.87 20.00
N TYR A 85 -12.26 13.93 19.10
CA TYR A 85 -11.27 13.04 18.51
C TYR A 85 -11.27 13.22 16.99
N ARG A 86 -10.08 13.22 16.39
CA ARG A 86 -9.91 13.30 14.93
C ARG A 86 -9.01 12.16 14.46
N ALA A 87 -9.39 11.53 13.35
CA ALA A 87 -8.62 10.47 12.71
C ALA A 87 -7.95 11.01 11.45
N PHE A 88 -6.70 10.60 11.21
CA PHE A 88 -5.93 10.95 10.01
C PHE A 88 -5.16 9.72 9.51
N ALA A 89 -4.71 9.75 8.25
CA ALA A 89 -3.75 8.77 7.76
C ALA A 89 -2.45 8.88 8.58
N GLY A 90 -1.96 7.74 9.08
CA GLY A 90 -0.74 7.63 9.87
C GLY A 90 0.53 7.53 9.01
N THR A 91 0.43 7.69 7.69
CA THR A 91 1.53 7.62 6.74
C THR A 91 1.89 9.00 6.17
N CYS A 92 3.19 9.22 5.98
CA CYS A 92 3.68 10.39 5.27
C CYS A 92 3.63 10.16 3.76
N THR A 93 3.05 11.09 3.01
CA THR A 93 2.95 11.06 1.54
C THR A 93 4.28 11.11 0.78
N HIS A 94 5.40 11.27 1.49
CA HIS A 94 6.73 11.28 0.90
C HIS A 94 7.25 9.87 0.58
N LEU A 95 7.21 8.98 1.59
CA LEU A 95 7.85 7.66 1.55
C LEU A 95 7.19 6.67 2.54
N ASP A 96 5.93 6.88 2.89
CA ASP A 96 5.14 6.03 3.81
C ASP A 96 5.74 5.84 5.21
N CYS A 97 6.55 6.81 5.65
CA CYS A 97 7.02 6.86 7.03
C CYS A 97 5.84 7.03 8.00
N ILE A 98 5.86 6.31 9.12
CA ILE A 98 4.88 6.51 10.19
C ILE A 98 5.07 7.89 10.82
N VAL A 99 4.00 8.67 10.86
CA VAL A 99 4.00 10.01 11.46
C VAL A 99 3.67 9.96 12.95
N GLU A 100 4.10 10.99 13.68
CA GLU A 100 3.88 11.15 15.11
C GLU A 100 3.14 12.46 15.40
N PHE A 101 2.32 12.50 16.45
CA PHE A 101 1.66 13.73 16.89
C PHE A 101 2.44 14.40 18.03
N GLN A 102 2.83 15.66 17.83
CA GLN A 102 3.45 16.49 18.86
C GLN A 102 2.38 17.29 19.61
N LYS A 103 2.07 16.87 20.84
CA LYS A 103 1.08 17.52 21.72
C LYS A 103 1.42 18.99 22.00
N ASP A 104 2.70 19.32 22.20
CA ASP A 104 3.12 20.70 22.54
C ASP A 104 2.82 21.72 21.43
N LYS A 105 2.86 21.27 20.17
CA LYS A 105 2.70 22.13 18.99
C LYS A 105 1.40 21.85 18.24
N GLN A 106 0.58 20.93 18.75
CA GLN A 106 -0.68 20.49 18.14
C GLN A 106 -0.53 20.17 16.64
N ARG A 107 0.54 19.44 16.28
CA ARG A 107 0.86 19.14 14.87
C ARG A 107 1.31 17.70 14.68
N ILE A 108 1.02 17.17 13.50
CA ILE A 108 1.57 15.90 13.03
C ILE A 108 2.94 16.16 12.40
N TRP A 109 3.92 15.32 12.74
CA TRP A 109 5.32 15.42 12.34
C TRP A 109 5.80 14.10 11.73
N CYS A 110 6.53 14.21 10.62
CA CYS A 110 7.22 13.08 10.01
C CYS A 110 8.67 13.05 10.52
N ASN A 111 9.05 11.97 11.21
CA ASN A 111 10.40 11.79 11.76
C ASN A 111 11.41 11.21 10.76
N CYS A 112 11.16 11.34 9.45
CA CYS A 112 12.01 10.70 8.46
C CYS A 112 13.34 11.44 8.24
N PRO A 113 14.50 10.75 8.23
CA PRO A 113 15.81 11.37 8.05
C PRO A 113 15.95 12.12 6.72
N ALA A 114 15.30 11.64 5.66
CA ALA A 114 15.30 12.27 4.34
C ALA A 114 14.51 13.60 4.29
N ALA A 115 13.74 13.93 5.32
CA ALA A 115 12.85 15.11 5.36
C ALA A 115 13.41 16.31 6.14
N ILE A 116 14.65 16.22 6.65
CA ILE A 116 15.22 17.20 7.59
C ILE A 116 15.29 18.64 7.04
N ASP A 117 15.32 18.84 5.71
CA ASP A 117 15.57 20.18 5.16
C ASP A 117 14.38 20.93 4.55
N ARG A 118 13.21 20.33 4.27
CA ARG A 118 12.17 21.07 3.49
C ARG A 118 10.69 20.81 3.74
N TYR A 119 10.30 19.85 4.57
CA TYR A 119 8.88 19.48 4.72
C TYR A 119 8.38 19.61 6.16
N ARG A 120 8.75 20.73 6.81
CA ARG A 120 8.14 21.16 8.07
C ARG A 120 6.66 21.49 7.81
N ALA A 121 5.78 20.54 8.11
CA ALA A 121 4.33 20.71 8.28
C ALA A 121 3.44 20.68 7.01
N PHE A 122 3.58 19.68 6.13
CA PHE A 122 2.52 19.40 5.16
C PHE A 122 1.40 18.51 5.75
N VAL A 123 0.89 18.86 6.93
CA VAL A 123 -0.35 18.25 7.49
C VAL A 123 -1.23 19.30 8.19
N ALA A 124 -0.96 20.60 8.00
CA ALA A 124 -1.67 21.66 8.74
C ALA A 124 -2.56 22.58 7.90
N GLU A 125 -2.54 22.52 6.56
CA GLU A 125 -3.25 23.52 5.73
C GLU A 125 -4.34 22.93 4.82
N HIS A 126 -4.48 21.61 4.75
CA HIS A 126 -5.62 20.94 4.12
C HIS A 126 -6.25 19.97 5.13
N PHE A 127 -6.61 20.51 6.31
CA PHE A 127 -7.53 19.87 7.25
C PHE A 127 -8.93 19.82 6.62
N ALA A 128 -9.15 18.91 5.68
CA ALA A 128 -10.51 18.42 5.48
C ALA A 128 -10.88 17.66 6.77
N PRO A 129 -11.84 18.13 7.57
CA PRO A 129 -12.35 17.32 8.66
C PRO A 129 -12.93 16.06 8.02
N LEU A 130 -12.50 14.87 8.47
CA LEU A 130 -13.41 13.72 8.45
C LEU A 130 -14.52 14.07 9.46
N SER A 131 -15.48 14.88 9.01
CA SER A 131 -16.52 15.49 9.82
C SER A 131 -17.43 14.42 10.41
N GLU A 132 -17.57 14.45 11.73
CA GLU A 132 -18.84 14.15 12.42
C GLU A 132 -19.42 12.75 12.33
N ARG A 133 -18.56 11.73 12.20
CA ARG A 133 -18.79 10.39 12.73
C ARG A 133 -17.49 9.62 12.63
N VAL A 134 -17.17 8.79 13.63
CA VAL A 134 -16.22 7.68 13.45
C VAL A 134 -16.92 6.63 12.60
N GLU A 135 -17.25 7.01 11.38
CA GLU A 135 -17.59 6.16 10.25
C GLU A 135 -16.54 6.55 9.22
N VAL A 136 -15.54 5.70 9.01
CA VAL A 136 -14.61 5.82 7.88
C VAL A 136 -15.38 5.32 6.66
N PRO A 137 -15.93 6.19 5.81
CA PRO A 137 -16.73 5.77 4.67
C PRO A 137 -15.81 5.70 3.45
N PHE A 138 -15.65 4.50 2.90
CA PHE A 138 -15.38 4.29 1.49
C PHE A 138 -16.46 3.37 0.94
#